data_AF-A0A4S4DLC2-F1
#
_entry.id   AF-A0A4S4DLC2-F1
#
_cell.length_a   1.000
_cell.length_b   1.000
_cell.length_c   1.000
_cell.angle_alpha   90.00
_cell.angle_beta   90.00
_cell.angle_gamma   90.00
#
_symmetry.space_group_name_H-M   'P 1'
#
loop_
_entity.id
_entity.type
_entity.pdbx_description
1 polymer ?
#
loop_
_entity_poly.entity_id
_entity_poly.type
_entity_poly.pdbx_seq_one_letter_code
_entity_poly.pdbx_strand_id
1 'polypeptide(L)'
;MDRMLNMVSINAGLVLGPAIAQKNPQVTMSYLQGAAQMYENGVLAIVDVNFLADVNIRAFEDRSTCGRYFCFNKIVNSEQEAVKLAESLSPLISLPPRYECQGREVYAEKLRNKKLNKLVEGTVY
;
A
#
# COMPACT_ATOMS: atom_id res chain seq x y z
N MET A 1 -17.66 30.03 2.42
CA MET A 1 -17.25 30.21 1.00
C MET A 1 -16.50 28.95 0.62
N ASP A 2 -17.21 27.93 0.15
CA ASP A 2 -16.59 26.72 -0.36
C ASP A 2 -15.87 27.11 -1.65
N ARG A 3 -14.56 26.88 -1.72
CA ARG A 3 -13.68 27.44 -2.75
C ARG A 3 -13.89 26.87 -4.18
N MET A 4 -15.05 26.25 -4.46
CA MET A 4 -15.38 25.55 -5.72
C MET A 4 -14.24 24.65 -6.23
N LEU A 5 -13.47 24.07 -5.31
CA LEU A 5 -12.33 23.21 -5.62
C LEU A 5 -12.83 21.79 -5.81
N ASN A 6 -12.65 21.24 -7.02
CA ASN A 6 -12.81 19.80 -7.22
C ASN A 6 -11.57 19.10 -6.65
N MET A 7 -11.77 18.27 -5.63
CA MET A 7 -10.70 17.59 -4.91
C MET A 7 -10.93 16.08 -4.87
N VAL A 8 -9.86 15.34 -5.12
CA VAL A 8 -9.78 13.89 -4.96
C VAL A 8 -8.65 13.57 -3.99
N SER A 9 -8.83 12.57 -3.13
CA SER A 9 -7.77 12.07 -2.25
C SER A 9 -7.40 10.63 -2.57
N ILE A 10 -6.10 10.41 -2.72
CA ILE A 10 -5.50 9.09 -2.88
C ILE A 10 -4.85 8.72 -1.55
N ASN A 11 -5.36 7.68 -0.90
CA ASN A 11 -4.91 7.22 0.41
C ASN A 11 -4.14 5.92 0.20
N ALA A 12 -2.82 6.04 0.17
CA ALA A 12 -1.91 4.94 -0.09
C ALA A 12 -1.78 3.98 1.11
N GLY A 13 -1.52 2.71 0.82
CA GLY A 13 -0.86 1.80 1.77
C GLY A 13 0.59 2.20 2.03
N LEU A 14 1.38 1.29 2.60
CA LEU A 14 2.83 1.50 2.72
C LEU A 14 3.44 1.65 1.32
N VAL A 15 4.01 2.81 1.04
CA VAL A 15 4.65 3.09 -0.25
C VAL A 15 6.02 2.42 -0.29
N LEU A 16 6.18 1.50 -1.22
CA LEU A 16 7.43 0.80 -1.52
C LEU A 16 7.82 1.06 -2.98
N GLY A 17 9.04 0.67 -3.32
CA GLY A 17 9.60 0.86 -4.65
C GLY A 17 11.10 1.06 -4.58
N PRO A 18 11.77 1.23 -5.73
CA PRO A 18 13.21 1.39 -5.79
C PRO A 18 13.71 2.51 -4.86
N ALA A 19 14.51 2.13 -3.86
CA ALA A 19 15.12 3.01 -2.87
C ALA A 19 14.17 3.88 -2.02
N ILE A 20 12.85 3.66 -2.03
CA ILE A 20 11.90 4.51 -1.27
C ILE A 20 12.16 4.43 0.24
N ALA A 21 12.20 3.20 0.77
CA ALA A 21 12.43 2.98 2.19
C ALA A 21 13.83 3.45 2.62
N GLN A 22 14.85 3.27 1.77
CA GLN A 22 16.22 3.70 2.05
C GLN A 22 16.38 5.23 2.05
N LYS A 23 15.66 5.93 1.16
CA LYS A 23 15.68 7.40 1.09
C LYS A 23 14.87 8.06 2.21
N ASN A 24 13.78 7.43 2.65
CA ASN A 24 12.87 7.96 3.67
C ASN A 24 12.63 6.97 4.82
N PRO A 25 13.69 6.50 5.50
CA PRO A 25 13.58 5.38 6.45
C PRO A 25 12.71 5.72 7.66
N GLN A 26 12.75 6.98 8.11
CA GLN A 26 11.94 7.44 9.25
C GLN A 26 10.43 7.36 8.95
N VAL A 27 10.01 7.72 7.73
CA VAL A 27 8.60 7.68 7.32
C VAL A 27 8.12 6.24 7.22
N THR A 28 8.91 5.38 6.57
CA THR A 28 8.63 3.94 6.47
C THR A 28 8.53 3.30 7.86
N MET A 29 9.49 3.57 8.75
CA MET A 29 9.47 3.03 10.12
C MET A 29 8.28 3.55 10.93
N SER A 30 7.92 4.83 10.78
CA SER A 30 6.74 5.39 11.45
C SER A 30 5.44 4.72 11.01
N TYR A 31 5.29 4.44 9.72
CA TYR A 31 4.13 3.69 9.20
C TYR A 31 4.06 2.29 9.83
N LEU A 32 5.20 1.65 10.01
CA LEU A 32 5.31 0.26 10.48
C LEU A 32 5.19 0.09 11.99
N GLN A 33 5.07 1.16 12.78
CA GLN A 33 4.86 1.06 14.23
C GLN A 33 3.59 0.26 14.59
N GLY A 34 2.57 0.26 13.73
CA GLY A 34 1.36 -0.54 13.88
C GLY A 34 1.35 -1.86 13.10
N ALA A 35 2.47 -2.26 12.49
CA ALA A 35 2.49 -3.34 11.50
C ALA A 35 1.97 -4.69 12.02
N ALA A 36 2.34 -5.08 13.24
CA ALA A 36 1.87 -6.33 13.84
C ALA A 36 0.34 -6.37 13.95
N GLN A 37 -0.27 -5.31 14.49
CA GLN A 37 -1.73 -5.19 14.60
C GLN A 37 -2.39 -5.10 13.22
N MET A 38 -1.80 -4.37 12.26
CA MET A 38 -2.34 -4.28 10.90
C MET A 38 -2.30 -5.64 10.18
N TYR A 39 -1.24 -6.42 10.38
CA TYR A 39 -1.05 -7.75 9.82
C TYR A 39 -2.10 -8.73 10.35
N GLU A 40 -2.23 -8.85 11.68
CA GLU A 40 -3.24 -9.71 12.33
C GLU A 40 -4.68 -9.33 11.97
N ASN A 41 -4.92 -8.04 11.72
CA ASN A 41 -6.24 -7.56 11.29
C ASN A 41 -6.49 -7.70 9.79
N GLY A 42 -5.51 -8.12 8.99
CA GLY A 42 -5.64 -8.23 7.52
C GLY A 42 -5.83 -6.88 6.82
N VAL A 43 -5.21 -5.83 7.34
CA VAL A 43 -5.25 -4.45 6.82
C VAL A 43 -3.87 -3.86 6.51
N LEU A 44 -2.79 -4.62 6.69
CA LEU A 44 -1.47 -4.20 6.24
C LEU A 44 -1.41 -4.26 4.72
N ALA A 45 -1.40 -3.11 4.07
CA ALA A 45 -1.37 -3.01 2.61
C ALA A 45 -0.14 -2.24 2.13
N ILE A 46 0.37 -2.64 0.96
CA ILE A 46 1.52 -2.01 0.31
C ILE A 46 1.13 -1.50 -1.08
N VAL A 47 1.85 -0.50 -1.54
CA VAL A 47 1.69 0.07 -2.87
C VAL A 47 3.05 0.35 -3.51
N ASP A 48 3.21 0.00 -4.78
CA ASP A 48 4.39 0.42 -5.55
C ASP A 48 4.30 1.92 -5.90
N VAL A 49 5.42 2.63 -5.78
CA VAL A 49 5.49 4.08 -6.01
C VAL A 49 5.13 4.47 -7.44
N ASN A 50 5.47 3.66 -8.44
CA ASN A 50 5.13 3.96 -9.83
C ASN A 50 3.64 3.79 -10.05
N PHE A 51 3.05 2.73 -9.47
CA PHE A 51 1.60 2.55 -9.49
C PHE A 51 0.87 3.69 -8.76
N LEU A 52 1.38 4.15 -7.62
CA LEU A 52 0.81 5.30 -6.91
C LEU A 52 0.87 6.58 -7.76
N ALA A 53 1.99 6.83 -8.45
CA ALA A 53 2.12 7.98 -9.34
C ALA A 53 1.12 7.92 -10.51
N ASP A 54 1.00 6.76 -11.18
CA ASP A 54 0.04 6.53 -12.26
C ASP A 54 -1.40 6.78 -11.79
N VAL A 55 -1.79 6.27 -10.62
CA VAL A 55 -3.11 6.50 -10.04
C VAL A 55 -3.40 7.98 -9.80
N ASN A 56 -2.41 8.76 -9.35
CA ASN A 56 -2.60 10.20 -9.15
C ASN A 56 -2.83 10.93 -10.48
N ILE A 57 -2.09 10.56 -11.53
CA ILE A 57 -2.26 11.13 -12.87
C ILE A 57 -3.67 10.80 -13.41
N ARG A 58 -4.06 9.52 -13.39
CA ARG A 58 -5.39 9.10 -13.85
C ARG A 58 -6.52 9.76 -13.07
N ALA A 59 -6.37 9.87 -11.75
CA ALA A 59 -7.35 10.53 -10.92
C ALA A 59 -7.49 12.02 -11.25
N PHE A 60 -6.40 12.68 -11.64
CA PHE A 60 -6.43 14.08 -12.05
C PHE A 60 -7.06 14.26 -13.45
N GLU A 61 -6.79 13.37 -14.38
CA GLU A 61 -7.26 13.46 -15.77
C GLU A 61 -8.74 13.05 -15.93
N ASP A 62 -9.22 12.07 -15.17
CA ASP A 62 -10.61 11.63 -15.21
C ASP A 62 -11.52 12.58 -14.42
N ARG A 63 -12.30 13.38 -15.15
CA ARG A 63 -13.27 14.35 -14.59
C ARG A 63 -14.39 13.72 -13.76
N SER A 64 -14.61 12.41 -13.87
CA SER A 64 -15.62 11.69 -13.09
C SER A 64 -15.13 11.30 -11.68
N THR A 65 -13.82 11.46 -11.42
CA THR A 65 -13.24 11.16 -10.12
C THR A 65 -13.76 12.12 -9.04
N CYS A 66 -13.99 11.59 -7.85
CA CYS A 66 -14.47 12.38 -6.72
C CYS A 66 -14.11 11.69 -5.40
N GLY A 67 -14.06 12.44 -4.30
CA GLY A 67 -13.90 11.87 -2.96
C GLY A 67 -12.57 11.12 -2.77
N ARG A 68 -12.63 9.93 -2.15
CA ARG A 68 -11.44 9.20 -1.68
C ARG A 68 -11.23 7.88 -2.42
N TYR A 69 -9.98 7.50 -2.60
CA TYR A 69 -9.53 6.22 -3.15
C TYR A 69 -8.53 5.59 -2.18
N PHE A 70 -8.64 4.28 -1.95
CA PHE A 70 -7.62 3.50 -1.24
C PHE A 70 -6.69 2.88 -2.29
N CYS A 71 -5.41 3.24 -2.23
CA CYS A 71 -4.42 2.89 -3.24
C CYS A 71 -3.43 1.87 -2.66
N PHE A 72 -3.63 0.61 -3.04
CA PHE A 72 -2.73 -0.50 -2.75
C PHE A 72 -2.89 -1.55 -3.83
N ASN A 73 -1.82 -2.27 -4.12
CA ASN A 73 -1.80 -3.37 -5.08
C ASN A 73 -1.58 -4.73 -4.40
N LYS A 74 -1.28 -4.74 -3.10
CA LYS A 74 -1.06 -5.98 -2.35
C LYS A 74 -1.37 -5.83 -0.87
N ILE A 75 -2.00 -6.86 -0.30
CA ILE A 75 -2.23 -7.01 1.13
C ILE A 75 -1.20 -8.00 1.68
N VAL A 76 -0.68 -7.72 2.86
CA VAL A 76 0.22 -8.59 3.61
C VAL A 76 -0.61 -9.23 4.72
N ASN A 77 -1.04 -10.45 4.47
CA ASN A 77 -1.91 -11.22 5.36
C ASN A 77 -1.46 -12.69 5.54
N SER A 78 -0.38 -13.09 4.88
CA SER A 78 0.25 -14.39 5.09
C SER A 78 1.68 -14.21 5.57
N GLU A 79 2.20 -15.26 6.20
CA GLU A 79 3.55 -15.26 6.73
C GLU A 79 4.60 -15.08 5.62
N GLN A 80 4.37 -15.72 4.48
CA GLN A 80 5.22 -15.60 3.30
C GLN A 80 5.28 -14.15 2.81
N GLU A 81 4.16 -13.44 2.84
CA GLU A 81 4.13 -12.04 2.42
C GLU A 81 4.75 -11.10 3.45
N ALA A 82 4.63 -11.41 4.74
CA ALA A 82 5.32 -10.67 5.79
C ALA A 82 6.85 -10.84 5.70
N VAL A 83 7.32 -12.05 5.42
CA VAL A 83 8.75 -12.33 5.19
C VAL A 83 9.26 -11.56 3.98
N LYS A 84 8.58 -11.64 2.83
CA LYS A 84 8.96 -10.88 1.63
C LYS A 84 8.97 -9.36 1.89
N LEU A 85 8.02 -8.85 2.66
CA LEU A 85 8.01 -7.45 3.07
C LEU A 85 9.25 -7.11 3.89
N ALA A 86 9.57 -7.91 4.92
CA ALA A 86 10.74 -7.68 5.76
C ALA A 86 12.04 -7.73 4.97
N GLU A 87 12.20 -8.68 4.04
CA GLU A 87 13.34 -8.77 3.13
C GLU A 87 13.46 -7.52 2.25
N SER A 88 12.35 -7.03 1.67
CA SER A 88 12.33 -5.83 0.84
C SER A 88 12.71 -4.55 1.60
N LEU A 89 12.60 -4.57 2.92
CA LEU A 89 12.91 -3.47 3.82
C LEU A 89 14.29 -3.59 4.45
N SER A 90 15.07 -4.62 4.13
CA SER A 90 16.44 -4.75 4.64
C SER A 90 17.33 -3.58 4.20
N PRO A 91 18.17 -3.01 5.09
CA PRO A 91 18.44 -3.43 6.47
C PRO A 91 17.54 -2.77 7.53
N LEU A 92 16.55 -1.95 7.14
CA LEU A 92 15.68 -1.21 8.08
C LEU A 92 14.89 -2.15 8.98
N ILE A 93 14.43 -3.26 8.41
CA ILE A 93 13.89 -4.39 9.14
C ILE A 93 14.73 -5.60 8.76
N SER A 94 15.19 -6.31 9.77
CA SER A 94 16.00 -7.52 9.59
C SER A 94 15.27 -8.70 10.17
N LEU A 95 15.20 -9.79 9.40
CA LEU A 95 14.73 -11.07 9.89
C LEU A 95 15.83 -11.75 10.71
N PRO A 96 15.47 -12.57 11.71
CA PRO A 96 16.44 -13.43 12.37
C PRO A 96 17.18 -14.31 11.35
N PRO A 97 18.49 -14.58 11.51
CA PRO A 97 19.28 -15.36 10.55
C PRO A 97 18.79 -16.79 10.27
N ARG A 98 17.88 -17.31 11.09
CA ARG A 98 17.30 -18.66 10.99
C ARG A 98 15.77 -18.63 11.01
N TYR A 99 15.16 -17.56 10.51
CA TYR A 99 13.71 -17.51 10.40
C TYR A 99 13.24 -18.52 9.34
N GLU A 100 12.42 -19.49 9.75
CA GLU A 100 11.78 -20.44 8.84
C GLU A 100 10.29 -20.13 8.77
N CYS A 101 9.79 -19.88 7.55
CA CYS A 101 8.38 -19.64 7.31
C CYS A 101 7.59 -20.94 7.56
N GLN A 102 6.79 -20.97 8.63
CA GLN A 102 6.06 -22.18 9.04
C GLN A 102 4.75 -22.40 8.26
N GLY A 103 4.34 -21.42 7.45
CA GLY A 103 3.12 -21.51 6.66
C GLY A 103 1.86 -21.34 7.50
N ARG A 104 1.88 -20.41 8.46
CA ARG A 104 0.71 -20.11 9.31
C ARG A 104 -0.51 -19.65 8.50
N GLU A 105 -1.68 -19.76 9.12
CA GLU A 105 -2.97 -19.36 8.55
C GLU A 105 -2.95 -17.92 7.99
N VAL A 106 -3.63 -17.75 6.86
CA VAL A 106 -3.79 -16.48 6.18
C VAL A 106 -4.87 -15.66 6.89
N TYR A 107 -4.54 -14.43 7.29
CA TYR A 107 -5.51 -13.52 7.86
C TYR A 107 -6.50 -13.02 6.80
N ALA A 108 -7.78 -12.90 7.17
CA ALA A 108 -8.82 -12.46 6.27
C ALA A 108 -8.58 -11.01 5.80
N GLU A 109 -8.60 -10.80 4.48
CA GLU A 109 -8.46 -9.46 3.90
C GLU A 109 -9.69 -8.59 4.20
N LYS A 110 -9.48 -7.45 4.85
CA LYS A 110 -10.57 -6.52 5.20
C LYS A 110 -10.63 -5.27 4.33
N LEU A 111 -9.53 -4.95 3.63
CA LEU A 111 -9.46 -3.77 2.76
C LEU A 111 -10.09 -4.05 1.40
N ARG A 112 -10.72 -3.02 0.81
CA ARG A 112 -11.31 -3.07 -0.53
C ARG A 112 -10.91 -1.83 -1.32
N ASN A 113 -10.44 -2.03 -2.55
CA ASN A 113 -10.03 -0.97 -3.47
C ASN A 113 -10.87 -0.97 -4.76
N LYS A 114 -12.11 -1.49 -4.75
CA LYS A 114 -12.99 -1.58 -5.94
C LYS A 114 -13.10 -0.27 -6.74
N LYS A 115 -13.13 0.87 -6.06
CA LYS A 115 -13.19 2.19 -6.69
C LYS A 115 -11.91 2.55 -7.44
N LEU A 116 -10.75 2.16 -6.90
CA LEU A 116 -9.45 2.29 -7.55
C LEU A 116 -9.40 1.40 -8.80
N ASN A 117 -9.81 0.14 -8.70
CA ASN A 117 -9.77 -0.78 -9.83
C ASN A 117 -10.58 -0.26 -11.02
N LYS A 118 -11.76 0.32 -10.77
CA LYS A 118 -12.55 0.99 -11.83
C LYS A 118 -11.81 2.14 -12.51
N LEU A 119 -11.07 2.95 -11.75
CA LEU A 119 -10.26 4.04 -12.30
C LEU A 119 -9.12 3.52 -13.18
N VAL A 120 -8.48 2.43 -12.76
CA VAL A 120 -7.33 1.84 -13.48
C VAL A 120 -7.77 1.02 -14.71
N GLU A 121 -8.89 0.30 -14.63
CA GLU A 121 -9.43 -0.52 -15.71
C GLU A 121 -10.19 0.32 -16.76
N GLY A 122 -10.83 1.42 -16.34
CA GLY A 122 -11.62 2.29 -17.22
C GLY A 122 -10.82 3.14 -18.19
N THR A 123 -9.48 3.09 -18.14
CA THR A 123 -8.58 3.88 -19.00
C THR A 123 -8.05 3.10 -20.23
N VAL A 124 -8.57 1.91 -20.50
CA VAL A 124 -8.28 1.19 -21.76
C VAL A 124 -9.11 1.82 -22.88
N TYR A 125 -8.51 2.80 -23.57
CA TYR A 125 -8.96 3.30 -24.87
C TYR A 125 -8.00 2.83 -25.96
#